data_AF-A0A6H9UPN1-F1
#
_entry.id   AF-A0A6H9UPN1-F1
#
_cell.length_a   1.000
_cell.length_b   1.000
_cell.length_c   1.000
_cell.angle_alpha   90.00
_cell.angle_beta   90.00
_cell.angle_gamma   90.00
#
_symmetry.space_group_name_H-M   'P 1'
#
loop_
_entity.id
_entity.type
_entity.pdbx_description
1 polymer ?
#
loop_
_entity_poly.entity_id
_entity_poly.type
_entity_poly.pdbx_seq_one_letter_code
_entity_poly.pdbx_strand_id
1 'polypeptide(L)'
;MDDREFADGLETVLRDLRAQCAVQPDIRTDDTYGIMLWAPDGSAQGLTSPLGGTGADLLAHLADQVQDWAVEALWSEGASAVWPQCPTHPDPHPLTATVRTDTAVWVCPKKGTTVARIGELETQ
;
A
#
# COMPACT_ATOMS: atom_id res chain seq x y z
N MET A 1 1.26 -18.34 8.30
CA MET A 1 1.02 -16.90 8.56
C MET A 1 -0.20 -16.82 9.45
N ASP A 2 -0.12 -16.03 10.51
CA ASP A 2 -1.21 -15.86 11.47
C ASP A 2 -2.15 -14.73 11.02
N ASP A 3 -3.47 -14.87 11.24
CA ASP A 3 -4.46 -13.85 10.85
C ASP A 3 -4.15 -12.50 11.52
N ARG A 4 -3.58 -12.54 12.73
CA ARG A 4 -3.13 -11.36 13.45
C ARG A 4 -1.94 -10.67 12.78
N GLU A 5 -0.97 -11.44 12.29
CA GLU A 5 0.19 -10.92 11.57
C GLU A 5 -0.25 -10.20 10.29
N PHE A 6 -1.24 -10.76 9.59
CA PHE A 6 -1.85 -10.13 8.42
C PHE A 6 -2.55 -8.82 8.77
N ALA A 7 -3.38 -8.82 9.82
CA ALA A 7 -4.10 -7.63 10.25
C ALA A 7 -3.17 -6.50 10.71
N ASP A 8 -2.14 -6.82 11.50
CA ASP A 8 -1.13 -5.87 11.96
C ASP A 8 -0.30 -5.31 10.79
N GLY A 9 0.02 -6.17 9.82
CA GLY A 9 0.69 -5.79 8.58
C GLY A 9 -0.15 -4.83 7.74
N LEU A 10 -1.43 -5.14 7.55
CA LEU A 10 -2.36 -4.29 6.81
C LEU A 10 -2.54 -2.93 7.48
N GLU A 11 -2.75 -2.89 8.79
CA GLU A 11 -2.88 -1.65 9.54
C GLU A 11 -1.63 -0.77 9.44
N THR A 12 -0.45 -1.38 9.33
CA THR A 12 0.81 -0.66 9.07
C THR A 12 0.78 0.04 7.71
N VAL A 13 0.40 -0.66 6.64
CA VAL A 13 0.28 -0.07 5.29
C VAL A 13 -0.81 1.01 5.24
N LEU A 14 -1.93 0.81 5.93
CA LEU A 14 -3.03 1.77 5.96
C LEU A 14 -2.65 3.08 6.65
N ARG A 15 -1.62 3.11 7.52
CA ARG A 15 -1.10 4.37 8.06
C ARG A 15 -0.51 5.25 6.96
N ASP A 16 0.26 4.67 6.05
CA ASP A 16 0.82 5.38 4.90
C ASP A 16 -0.28 5.86 3.96
N LEU A 17 -1.28 5.02 3.71
CA LEU A 17 -2.44 5.36 2.88
C LEU A 17 -3.22 6.53 3.48
N ARG A 18 -3.46 6.52 4.79
CA ARG A 18 -4.11 7.64 5.49
C ARG A 18 -3.26 8.90 5.52
N ALA A 19 -1.93 8.77 5.51
CA ALA A 19 -1.03 9.92 5.53
C ALA A 19 -0.96 10.63 4.17
N GLN A 20 -1.01 9.91 3.05
CA GLN A 20 -0.70 10.47 1.73
C GLN A 20 -1.71 10.21 0.61
N CYS A 21 -2.80 9.46 0.85
CA CYS A 21 -3.84 9.23 -0.16
C CYS A 21 -5.09 10.07 0.13
N ALA A 22 -5.61 10.73 -0.91
CA ALA A 22 -6.87 11.47 -0.81
C ALA A 22 -8.10 10.54 -0.73
N VAL A 23 -7.97 9.28 -1.15
CA VAL A 23 -9.04 8.29 -1.15
C VAL A 23 -8.76 7.22 -0.11
N GLN A 24 -9.77 6.90 0.71
CA GLN A 24 -9.65 5.95 1.80
C GLN A 24 -10.63 4.78 1.58
N PRO A 25 -10.17 3.53 1.77
CA PRO A 25 -11.01 2.36 1.55
C PRO A 25 -12.01 2.17 2.69
N ASP A 26 -13.18 1.64 2.36
CA ASP A 26 -14.01 0.95 3.35
C ASP A 26 -13.53 -0.52 3.44
N ILE A 27 -13.03 -0.90 4.61
CA ILE A 27 -12.42 -2.21 4.83
C ILE A 27 -13.49 -3.16 5.33
N ARG A 28 -13.73 -4.25 4.59
CA ARG A 28 -14.72 -5.25 4.93
C ARG A 28 -14.09 -6.62 4.96
N THR A 29 -14.47 -7.41 5.96
CA THR A 29 -14.08 -8.81 6.05
C THR A 29 -15.25 -9.68 5.62
N ASP A 30 -14.98 -10.66 4.77
CA ASP A 30 -15.94 -11.64 4.27
C ASP A 30 -15.38 -13.05 4.44
N ASP A 31 -16.20 -14.00 4.91
CA ASP A 31 -15.75 -15.38 5.19
C ASP A 31 -15.35 -16.14 3.91
N THR A 32 -15.81 -15.70 2.74
CA THR A 32 -15.51 -16.31 1.43
C THR A 32 -14.34 -15.63 0.74
N TYR A 33 -14.27 -14.29 0.82
CA TYR A 33 -13.32 -13.48 0.05
C TYR A 33 -12.17 -12.89 0.88
N GLY A 34 -12.19 -13.05 2.21
CA GLY A 34 -11.19 -12.50 3.11
C GLY A 34 -11.38 -10.99 3.30
N ILE A 35 -10.27 -10.25 3.42
CA ILE A 35 -10.29 -8.79 3.61
C ILE A 35 -10.38 -8.10 2.25
N MET A 36 -11.36 -7.22 2.12
CA MET A 36 -11.67 -6.46 0.91
C MET A 36 -11.51 -4.95 1.16
N LEU A 37 -10.89 -4.26 0.21
CA LEU A 37 -10.81 -2.80 0.15
C LEU A 37 -11.85 -2.28 -0.84
N TRP A 38 -12.87 -1.58 -0.35
CA TRP A 38 -13.92 -1.00 -1.17
C TRP A 38 -13.62 0.47 -1.47
N ALA A 39 -13.68 0.84 -2.75
CA ALA A 39 -13.55 2.22 -3.21
C ALA A 39 -14.90 2.96 -3.20
N PRO A 40 -14.89 4.31 -3.20
CA PRO A 40 -16.13 5.10 -3.20
C PRO A 40 -17.05 4.86 -4.39
N ASP A 41 -16.50 4.46 -5.53
CA ASP A 41 -17.24 4.11 -6.76
C ASP A 41 -17.95 2.75 -6.68
N GLY A 42 -17.77 2.01 -5.58
CA GLY A 42 -18.35 0.69 -5.35
C GLY A 42 -17.52 -0.48 -5.89
N SER A 43 -16.37 -0.22 -6.51
CA SER A 43 -15.40 -1.27 -6.85
C SER A 43 -14.70 -1.79 -5.59
N ALA A 44 -14.12 -2.99 -5.69
CA ALA A 44 -13.43 -3.62 -4.57
C ALA A 44 -12.24 -4.47 -5.00
N GLN A 45 -11.23 -4.56 -4.12
CA GLN A 45 -10.08 -5.44 -4.28
C GLN A 45 -9.93 -6.33 -3.05
N GLY A 46 -9.76 -7.64 -3.27
CA GLY A 46 -9.42 -8.58 -2.21
C GLY A 46 -7.92 -8.61 -1.94
N LEU A 47 -7.55 -8.67 -0.67
CA LEU A 47 -6.16 -8.77 -0.26
C LEU A 47 -5.75 -10.22 -0.04
N THR A 48 -4.53 -10.52 -0.45
CA THR A 48 -3.93 -11.85 -0.34
C THR A 48 -2.62 -11.80 0.45
N SER A 49 -2.27 -12.95 1.01
CA SER A 49 -0.97 -13.19 1.63
C SER A 49 0.03 -13.74 0.59
N PRO A 50 1.32 -13.39 0.68
CA PRO A 50 2.34 -14.02 -0.17
C PRO A 50 2.51 -15.51 0.18
N LEU A 51 2.93 -16.30 -0.81
CA LEU A 51 3.25 -17.72 -0.60
C LEU A 51 4.59 -17.86 0.14
N GLY A 52 4.53 -17.83 1.47
CA GLY A 52 5.72 -17.86 2.34
C GLY A 52 6.40 -16.48 2.46
N GLY A 53 7.62 -16.46 3.00
CA GLY A 53 8.39 -15.23 3.24
C GLY A 53 8.44 -14.81 4.71
N THR A 54 9.11 -13.69 4.97
CA THR A 54 9.20 -13.05 6.29
C THR A 54 8.06 -12.04 6.48
N GLY A 55 7.91 -11.49 7.69
CA GLY A 55 6.96 -10.39 7.93
C GLY A 55 7.25 -9.15 7.07
N ALA A 56 8.51 -8.94 6.66
CA ALA A 56 8.85 -7.87 5.72
C ALA A 56 8.32 -8.15 4.31
N ASP A 57 8.36 -9.41 3.86
CA ASP A 57 7.78 -9.81 2.57
C ASP A 57 6.26 -9.63 2.58
N LEU A 58 5.59 -9.98 3.68
CA LEU A 58 4.16 -9.72 3.88
C LEU A 58 3.84 -8.22 3.77
N LEU A 59 4.57 -7.37 4.49
CA LEU A 59 4.36 -5.92 4.45
C LEU A 59 4.55 -5.35 3.04
N ALA A 60 5.61 -5.75 2.34
CA ALA A 60 5.85 -5.30 0.97
C ALA A 60 4.74 -5.77 0.02
N HIS A 61 4.27 -7.01 0.16
CA HIS A 61 3.18 -7.58 -0.65
C HIS A 61 1.82 -6.91 -0.38
N LEU A 62 1.53 -6.55 0.86
CA LEU A 62 0.34 -5.78 1.20
C LEU A 62 0.43 -4.34 0.69
N ALA A 63 1.60 -3.71 0.80
CA ALA A 63 1.83 -2.36 0.30
C ALA A 63 1.66 -2.26 -1.22
N ASP A 64 2.12 -3.26 -1.97
CA ASP A 64 1.93 -3.38 -3.42
C ASP A 64 0.44 -3.49 -3.78
N GLN A 65 -0.30 -4.39 -3.14
CA GLN A 65 -1.75 -4.51 -3.37
C GLN A 65 -2.53 -3.25 -2.99
N VAL A 66 -2.23 -2.62 -1.85
CA VAL A 66 -2.87 -1.36 -1.45
C VAL A 66 -2.54 -0.25 -2.44
N GLN A 67 -1.33 -0.26 -3.00
CA GLN A 67 -0.92 0.68 -4.03
C GLN A 67 -1.73 0.52 -5.31
N ASP A 68 -1.90 -0.70 -5.80
CA ASP A 68 -2.75 -0.98 -6.97
C ASP A 68 -4.18 -0.47 -6.74
N TRP A 69 -4.76 -0.77 -5.58
CA TRP A 69 -6.09 -0.28 -5.21
C TRP A 69 -6.14 1.26 -5.20
N ALA A 70 -5.15 1.92 -4.61
CA ALA A 70 -5.14 3.37 -4.45
C ALA A 70 -5.01 4.08 -5.81
N VAL A 71 -4.20 3.55 -6.73
CA VAL A 71 -4.02 4.10 -8.09
C VAL A 71 -5.35 4.12 -8.84
N GLU A 72 -6.08 3.00 -8.84
CA GLU A 72 -7.38 2.90 -9.50
C GLU A 72 -8.43 3.79 -8.81
N ALA A 73 -8.48 3.79 -7.48
CA ALA A 73 -9.42 4.62 -6.72
C ALA A 73 -9.19 6.13 -6.95
N LEU A 74 -7.93 6.57 -6.97
CA LEU A 74 -7.56 7.96 -7.29
C LEU A 74 -7.95 8.34 -8.71
N TRP A 75 -7.76 7.43 -9.68
CA TRP A 75 -8.17 7.64 -11.06
C TRP A 75 -9.69 7.81 -11.19
N SER A 76 -10.48 6.95 -10.54
CA SER A 76 -11.94 7.04 -10.51
C SER A 76 -12.45 8.38 -9.95
N GLU A 77 -11.76 8.95 -8.96
CA GLU A 77 -12.08 10.26 -8.37
C GLU A 77 -11.53 11.46 -9.17
N GLY A 78 -10.84 11.21 -10.30
CA GLY A 78 -10.23 12.27 -11.12
C GLY A 78 -9.01 12.93 -10.48
N ALA A 79 -8.41 12.29 -9.47
CA ALA A 79 -7.19 12.73 -8.82
C ALA A 79 -5.93 12.22 -9.56
N SER A 80 -4.75 12.64 -9.10
CA SER A 80 -3.50 12.08 -9.62
C SER A 80 -3.38 10.62 -9.20
N ALA A 81 -3.37 9.70 -10.17
CA ALA A 81 -3.20 8.27 -9.97
C ALA A 81 -1.73 7.88 -9.68
N VAL A 82 -1.10 8.62 -8.76
CA VAL A 82 0.30 8.46 -8.35
C VAL A 82 0.35 8.37 -6.84
N TRP A 83 0.43 7.16 -6.31
CA TRP A 83 0.53 6.93 -4.87
C TRP A 83 1.46 5.74 -4.54
N PRO A 84 2.25 5.80 -3.46
CA PRO A 84 2.63 7.04 -2.78
C PRO A 84 3.57 7.85 -3.69
N GLN A 85 3.39 9.17 -3.74
CA GLN A 85 4.18 10.01 -4.64
C GLN A 85 5.62 10.14 -4.16
N CYS A 86 6.59 9.98 -5.06
CA CYS A 86 7.99 10.23 -4.74
C CYS A 86 8.27 11.73 -4.55
N PRO A 87 8.86 12.16 -3.41
CA PRO A 87 9.11 13.59 -3.14
C PRO A 87 10.35 14.16 -3.85
N THR A 88 11.12 13.31 -4.57
CA THR A 88 12.47 13.65 -5.04
C THR A 88 12.51 14.25 -6.45
N HIS A 89 11.42 14.15 -7.22
CA HIS A 89 11.41 14.47 -8.64
C HIS A 89 10.29 15.44 -9.00
N PRO A 90 10.51 16.36 -9.96
CA PRO A 90 9.46 17.24 -10.46
C PRO A 90 8.43 16.51 -11.34
N ASP A 91 8.82 15.36 -11.91
CA ASP A 91 7.93 14.44 -12.63
C ASP A 91 7.40 13.39 -11.63
N PRO A 92 6.12 13.45 -11.24
CA PRO A 92 5.57 12.60 -10.21
C PRO A 92 5.51 11.16 -10.68
N HIS A 93 5.99 10.26 -9.82
CA HIS A 93 5.89 8.82 -10.04
C HIS A 93 5.66 8.12 -8.69
N PRO A 94 5.05 6.93 -8.69
CA PRO A 94 4.88 6.18 -7.45
C PRO A 94 6.23 5.74 -6.90
N LEU A 95 6.30 5.60 -5.58
CA LEU A 95 7.33 4.81 -4.91
C LEU A 95 7.04 3.33 -5.13
N THR A 96 8.06 2.48 -5.02
CA THR A 96 7.91 1.02 -5.12
C THR A 96 8.02 0.42 -3.74
N ALA A 97 7.08 -0.46 -3.37
CA ALA A 97 7.18 -1.29 -2.18
C ALA A 97 8.21 -2.41 -2.41
N THR A 98 9.15 -2.61 -1.49
CA THR A 98 10.15 -3.69 -1.61
C THR A 98 10.77 -4.02 -0.26
N VAL A 99 11.50 -5.14 -0.18
CA VAL A 99 12.29 -5.52 0.99
C VAL A 99 13.76 -5.18 0.77
N ARG A 100 14.38 -4.49 1.74
CA ARG A 100 15.82 -4.24 1.79
C ARG A 100 16.36 -4.60 3.15
N THR A 101 17.34 -5.51 3.19
CA THR A 101 18.01 -5.94 4.43
C THR A 101 16.98 -6.32 5.51
N ASP A 102 16.01 -7.16 5.12
CA ASP A 102 14.91 -7.65 5.97
C ASP A 102 13.96 -6.56 6.51
N THR A 103 13.88 -5.41 5.84
CA THR A 103 12.94 -4.33 6.16
C THR A 103 12.11 -3.98 4.93
N ALA A 104 10.78 -3.93 5.10
CA ALA A 104 9.85 -3.45 4.10
C ALA A 104 9.94 -1.91 3.98
N VAL A 105 10.20 -1.42 2.77
CA VAL A 105 10.50 0.00 2.50
C VAL A 105 9.82 0.49 1.23
N TRP A 106 9.53 1.78 1.21
CA TRP A 106 9.25 2.53 -0.01
C TRP A 106 10.54 3.03 -0.65
N VAL A 107 10.74 2.75 -1.93
CA VAL A 107 11.93 3.18 -2.67
C VAL A 107 11.57 4.01 -3.88
N CYS A 108 12.41 4.98 -4.22
CA CYS A 108 12.32 5.67 -5.50
C CYS A 108 12.76 4.71 -6.61
N PRO A 109 11.90 4.35 -7.59
CA PRO A 109 12.29 3.44 -8.67
C PRO A 109 13.37 4.02 -9.59
N LYS A 110 13.44 5.36 -9.75
CA LYS A 110 14.44 6.02 -10.61
C LYS A 110 15.85 6.05 -10.01
N LYS A 111 15.97 6.24 -8.70
CA LYS A 111 17.28 6.36 -8.00
C LYS A 111 17.65 5.14 -7.17
N GLY A 112 16.69 4.27 -6.88
CA GLY A 112 16.86 3.16 -5.93
C GLY A 112 17.10 3.62 -4.49
N THR A 113 16.82 4.88 -4.14
CA THR A 113 16.99 5.39 -2.78
C THR A 113 15.77 5.02 -1.94
N THR A 114 16.00 4.52 -0.72
CA THR A 114 14.95 4.33 0.28
C THR A 114 14.41 5.69 0.71
N VAL A 115 13.10 5.85 0.62
CA VAL A 115 12.41 7.07 1.05
C VAL A 115 11.93 6.93 2.50
N ALA A 116 11.27 5.82 2.82
CA ALA A 116 10.79 5.52 4.17
C ALA A 116 10.64 4.00 4.37
N ARG A 117 10.48 3.58 5.63
CA ARG A 117 9.94 2.25 5.94
C ARG A 117 8.43 2.26 5.63
N ILE A 118 7.87 1.10 5.28
CA ILE A 118 6.42 0.98 5.14
C ILE A 118 5.78 1.17 6.52
N GLY A 119 4.77 2.04 6.60
CA GLY A 119 4.08 2.51 7.80
C GLY A 119 4.63 3.81 8.40
N GLU A 120 5.65 4.41 7.79
CA GLU A 120 6.34 5.62 8.27
C GLU A 120 6.30 6.79 7.27
N LEU A 121 5.39 6.77 6.27
CA LEU A 121 5.16 7.95 5.45
C LEU A 121 4.51 9.07 6.28
N GLU A 122 5.12 10.25 6.27
CA GLU A 122 4.59 11.42 6.95
C GLU A 122 3.44 12.06 6.16
N THR A 123 2.52 12.72 6.86
CA THR A 123 1.43 13.49 6.24
C THR A 123 2.00 14.63 5.40
N GLN A 124 1.44 14.84 4.20
CA GLN A 124 1.80 15.95 3.32
C GLN A 124 1.08 17.26 3.68
#